data_AF-A0A2M6ZA58-F1
#
_entry.id   AF-A0A2M6ZA58-F1
#
_cell.length_a   1.000
_cell.length_b   1.000
_cell.length_c   1.000
_cell.angle_alpha   90.00
_cell.angle_beta   90.00
_cell.angle_gamma   90.00
#
_symmetry.space_group_name_H-M   'P 1'
#
loop_
_entity.id
_entity.type
_entity.pdbx_description
1 polymer ?
#
loop_
_entity_poly.entity_id
_entity_poly.type
_entity_poly.pdbx_seq_one_letter_code
_entity_poly.pdbx_strand_id
1 'polypeptide(L)'
;MMNKQKILIAVASIGLLSFLFFILFGGRGFTDYLSLKAQKQKVLDENEVLVQKNISLYHRIERLKHDPKFAEYVIRKDLGVVRKDEIIFKKTPHFKEKKSG
;
A
#
# COMPACT_ATOMS: atom_id res chain seq x y z
N MET A 1 -16.34 43.57 -46.33
CA MET A 1 -14.97 43.02 -46.34
C MET A 1 -14.35 43.26 -44.98
N MET A 2 -13.87 42.23 -44.30
CA MET A 2 -13.34 42.39 -42.94
C MET A 2 -11.96 43.04 -42.99
N ASN A 3 -11.78 44.15 -42.28
CA ASN A 3 -10.53 44.91 -42.31
C ASN A 3 -9.37 44.04 -41.83
N LYS A 4 -8.27 44.02 -42.59
CA LYS A 4 -7.07 43.20 -42.31
C LYS A 4 -6.56 43.37 -40.87
N GLN A 5 -6.72 44.57 -40.30
CA GLN A 5 -6.39 44.88 -38.91
C GLN A 5 -7.22 44.07 -37.88
N LYS A 6 -8.52 43.87 -38.12
CA LYS A 6 -9.38 43.08 -37.21
C LYS A 6 -9.00 41.60 -37.22
N ILE A 7 -8.59 41.08 -38.39
CA ILE A 7 -8.11 39.70 -38.53
C ILE A 7 -6.79 39.50 -37.76
N LEU A 8 -5.86 40.46 -37.88
CA LEU A 8 -4.59 40.44 -37.12
C LEU A 8 -4.82 40.45 -35.60
N ILE A 9 -5.73 41.29 -35.11
CA ILE A 9 -6.05 41.35 -33.67
C ILE A 9 -6.71 40.06 -33.20
N ALA A 10 -7.63 39.48 -33.99
CA ALA A 10 -8.27 38.21 -33.65
C ALA A 10 -7.24 37.07 -33.54
N VAL A 11 -6.33 36.96 -34.51
CA VAL A 11 -5.25 35.96 -34.49
C VAL A 11 -4.32 36.16 -33.29
N ALA A 12 -3.94 37.41 -32.99
CA ALA A 12 -3.12 37.72 -31.83
C ALA A 12 -3.81 37.37 -30.51
N SER A 13 -5.12 37.65 -30.38
CA SER A 13 -5.89 37.32 -29.18
C SER A 13 -6.02 35.80 -28.97
N ILE A 14 -6.24 35.04 -30.04
CA ILE A 14 -6.30 33.57 -30.00
C ILE A 14 -4.94 32.98 -29.62
N GLY A 15 -3.85 33.51 -30.20
CA GLY A 15 -2.49 33.12 -29.83
C GLY A 15 -2.21 33.35 -28.34
N LEU A 16 -2.59 34.52 -27.82
CA LEU A 16 -2.42 34.86 -26.41
C LEU A 16 -3.23 33.93 -25.48
N LEU A 17 -4.51 33.67 -25.81
CA LEU A 17 -5.33 32.72 -25.05
C LEU A 17 -4.74 31.30 -25.07
N SER A 18 -4.26 30.86 -26.23
CA SER A 18 -3.67 29.53 -26.37
C SER A 18 -2.38 29.40 -25.56
N PHE A 19 -1.53 30.42 -25.53
CA PHE A 19 -0.36 30.47 -24.65
C PHE A 19 -0.75 30.44 -23.18
N LEU A 20 -1.76 31.21 -22.77
CA LEU A 20 -2.23 31.21 -21.39
C LEU A 20 -2.76 29.83 -20.98
N PHE A 21 -3.50 29.18 -21.87
CA PHE A 21 -3.99 27.82 -21.66
C PHE A 21 -2.83 26.83 -21.57
N PHE A 22 -1.81 26.95 -22.42
CA PHE A 22 -0.62 26.11 -22.38
C PHE A 22 0.24 26.36 -21.14
N ILE A 23 0.27 27.56 -20.57
CA ILE A 23 0.95 27.81 -19.29
C ILE A 23 0.20 27.16 -18.14
N LEU A 24 -1.14 27.19 -18.16
CA LEU A 24 -1.97 26.56 -17.14
C LEU A 24 -2.00 25.02 -17.23
N PHE A 25 -2.00 24.47 -18.44
CA PHE A 25 -2.17 23.03 -18.71
C PHE A 25 -0.92 22.30 -19.25
N GLY A 26 0.11 23.02 -19.71
CA GLY A 26 1.09 22.49 -20.65
C GLY A 26 2.44 22.05 -20.08
N GLY A 27 2.57 21.78 -18.78
CA GLY A 27 3.69 20.88 -18.43
C GLY A 27 4.23 20.79 -17.03
N ARG A 28 3.71 21.49 -16.01
CA ARG A 28 4.22 21.34 -14.62
C ARG A 28 3.44 22.06 -13.51
N GLY A 29 2.27 22.61 -13.81
CA GLY A 29 1.54 23.50 -12.90
C GLY A 29 0.54 22.75 -12.00
N PHE A 30 -0.72 22.73 -12.44
CA PHE A 30 -1.84 22.37 -11.58
C PHE A 30 -1.99 20.86 -11.33
N THR A 31 -1.81 20.04 -12.38
CA THR A 31 -1.92 18.59 -12.30
C THR A 31 -0.75 17.95 -11.57
N ASP A 32 0.47 18.43 -11.82
CA ASP A 32 1.67 17.95 -11.14
C ASP A 32 1.65 18.28 -9.65
N TYR A 33 1.25 19.49 -9.27
CA TYR A 33 1.11 19.86 -7.86
C TYR A 33 0.07 18.98 -7.13
N LEU A 34 -1.06 18.68 -7.78
CA LEU A 34 -2.09 17.83 -7.19
C LEU A 34 -1.61 16.37 -7.05
N SER A 35 -0.91 15.86 -8.07
CA SER A 35 -0.33 14.51 -8.02
C SER A 35 0.80 14.40 -6.99
N LEU A 36 1.61 15.45 -6.82
CA LEU A 36 2.70 15.49 -5.85
C LEU A 36 2.16 15.59 -4.42
N LYS A 37 1.07 16.35 -4.21
CA LYS A 37 0.36 16.40 -2.94
C LYS A 37 -0.27 15.04 -2.60
N ALA A 38 -0.87 14.36 -3.57
CA ALA A 38 -1.42 13.02 -3.39
C ALA A 38 -0.32 11.99 -3.07
N GLN A 39 0.82 12.04 -3.76
CA GLN A 39 1.97 11.18 -3.48
C GLN A 39 2.55 11.44 -2.08
N LYS A 40 2.66 12.70 -1.66
CA LYS A 40 3.12 13.05 -0.32
C LYS A 40 2.19 12.50 0.76
N GLN A 41 0.88 12.60 0.58
CA GLN A 41 -0.08 12.05 1.53
C GLN A 41 0.02 10.53 1.61
N LYS A 42 0.11 9.84 0.46
CA LYS A 42 0.26 8.38 0.41
C LYS A 42 1.51 7.89 1.16
N VAL A 43 2.64 8.58 0.99
CA VAL A 43 3.88 8.23 1.70
C VAL A 43 3.76 8.45 3.21
N LEU A 44 3.06 9.51 3.65
CA LEU A 44 2.81 9.74 5.07
C LEU A 44 1.92 8.66 5.68
N ASP A 45 0.83 8.30 5.01
CA ASP A 45 -0.09 7.26 5.46
C ASP A 45 0.62 5.90 5.55
N GLU A 46 1.44 5.56 4.54
CA GLU A 46 2.25 4.34 4.56
C GLU A 46 3.27 4.35 5.70
N ASN A 47 3.88 5.49 5.98
CA ASN A 47 4.84 5.63 7.07
C ASN A 47 4.17 5.45 8.45
N GLU A 48 2.99 6.05 8.67
CA GLU A 48 2.25 5.84 9.93
C GLU A 48 1.89 4.38 10.14
N VAL A 49 1.43 3.68 9.11
CA VAL A 49 1.14 2.24 9.18
C VAL A 49 2.40 1.43 9.50
N LEU A 50 3.54 1.79 8.91
CA LEU A 50 4.82 1.12 9.18
C LEU A 50 5.30 1.37 10.61
N VAL A 51 5.19 2.59 11.13
CA VAL A 51 5.53 2.93 12.51
C VAL A 51 4.69 2.13 13.50
N GLN A 52 3.36 2.05 13.28
CA GLN A 52 2.47 1.26 14.13
C GLN A 52 2.82 -0.24 14.09
N LYS A 53 3.10 -0.78 12.90
CA LYS A 53 3.59 -2.16 12.77
C LYS A 53 4.89 -2.36 13.53
N ASN A 54 5.83 -1.43 13.43
CA ASN A 54 7.11 -1.52 14.11
C ASN A 54 6.93 -1.56 15.64
N ILE A 55 6.14 -0.65 16.20
CA ILE A 55 5.82 -0.64 17.65
C ILE A 55 5.20 -1.97 18.08
N SER A 56 4.23 -2.49 17.32
CA SER A 56 3.59 -3.76 17.63
C SER A 56 4.57 -4.95 17.60
N LEU A 57 5.51 -4.95 16.65
CA LEU A 57 6.54 -5.98 16.51
C LEU A 57 7.55 -5.89 17.65
N TYR A 58 7.98 -4.69 18.03
CA TYR A 58 8.86 -4.48 19.19
C TYR A 58 8.23 -5.03 20.47
N HIS A 59 6.97 -4.69 20.75
CA HIS A 59 6.27 -5.24 21.92
C HIS A 59 6.12 -6.76 21.84
N ARG A 60 5.89 -7.32 20.65
CA ARG A 60 5.82 -8.78 20.48
C ARG A 60 7.18 -9.43 20.77
N ILE A 61 8.28 -8.88 20.26
CA ILE A 61 9.65 -9.34 20.52
C ILE A 61 9.98 -9.23 22.01
N GLU A 62 9.62 -8.13 22.65
CA GLU A 62 9.88 -7.91 24.07
C GLU A 62 9.16 -8.93 24.96
N ARG A 63 7.89 -9.22 24.66
CA ARG A 63 7.14 -10.29 25.35
C ARG A 63 7.70 -11.68 25.04
N LEU A 64 8.11 -11.94 23.80
CA LEU A 64 8.77 -13.21 23.42
C LEU A 64 10.08 -13.43 24.19
N LYS A 65 10.85 -12.36 24.47
CA LYS A 65 12.13 -12.46 25.18
C LYS A 65 11.98 -12.57 26.69
N HIS A 66 11.01 -11.87 27.29
CA HIS A 66 10.92 -11.74 28.75
C HIS A 66 9.79 -12.59 29.38
N ASP A 67 8.87 -13.13 28.58
CA ASP A 67 7.80 -14.01 29.06
C ASP A 67 7.94 -15.43 28.45
N PRO A 68 8.51 -16.38 29.22
CA PRO A 68 8.66 -17.78 28.78
C PRO A 68 7.33 -18.46 28.42
N LYS A 69 6.23 -18.11 29.08
CA LYS A 69 4.90 -18.69 28.82
C LYS A 69 4.35 -18.17 27.49
N PHE A 70 4.54 -16.89 27.21
CA PHE A 70 4.15 -16.30 25.91
C PHE A 70 4.99 -16.88 24.76
N ALA A 71 6.28 -17.09 24.97
CA ALA A 71 7.14 -17.74 23.99
C ALA A 71 6.70 -19.19 23.69
N GLU A 72 6.40 -19.98 24.72
CA GLU A 72 5.88 -21.34 24.57
C GLU A 72 4.56 -21.38 23.80
N TYR A 73 3.63 -20.45 24.10
CA TYR A 73 2.38 -20.31 23.36
C TYR A 73 2.61 -20.02 21.87
N VAL A 74 3.51 -19.08 21.54
CA VAL A 74 3.83 -18.74 20.15
C VAL A 74 4.50 -19.91 19.43
N ILE A 75 5.41 -20.64 20.08
CA ILE A 75 6.04 -21.85 19.51
C ILE A 75 4.98 -22.92 19.21
N ARG A 76 4.08 -23.20 20.15
CA ARG A 76 2.98 -24.17 19.94
C ARG A 76 2.05 -23.75 18.80
N LYS A 77 1.77 -22.46 18.66
CA LYS A 77 0.84 -21.92 17.65
C LYS A 77 1.45 -21.79 16.26
N ASP A 78 2.62 -21.17 16.16
CA ASP A 78 3.23 -20.76 14.88
C ASP A 78 4.16 -21.85 14.33
N LEU A 79 4.78 -22.67 15.20
CA LEU A 79 5.71 -23.75 14.81
C LEU A 79 5.12 -25.16 15.01
N GLY A 80 3.96 -25.28 15.66
CA GLY A 80 3.30 -26.58 15.88
C GLY A 80 4.08 -27.55 16.77
N VAL A 81 5.02 -27.04 17.57
CA VAL A 81 5.91 -27.87 18.39
C VAL A 81 5.20 -28.26 19.68
N VAL A 82 5.22 -29.55 19.99
CA VAL A 82 4.73 -30.14 21.25
C VAL A 82 5.90 -30.46 22.17
N ARG A 83 5.65 -30.52 23.48
CA ARG A 83 6.69 -30.95 24.43
C ARG A 83 7.09 -32.40 24.13
N LYS A 84 8.31 -32.80 24.53
CA LYS A 84 8.85 -34.16 24.28
C LYS A 84 7.94 -35.27 24.83
N ASP A 85 7.09 -34.92 25.78
CA ASP A 85 6.18 -35.76 26.57
C ASP A 85 4.70 -35.61 26.16
N GLU A 86 4.36 -34.84 25.11
CA GLU A 86 2.98 -34.65 24.63
C GLU A 86 2.72 -35.39 23.30
N ILE A 87 1.63 -36.17 23.23
CA ILE A 87 1.20 -36.93 22.04
C ILE A 87 0.13 -36.15 21.27
N ILE A 88 0.39 -35.85 19.98
CA ILE A 88 -0.61 -35.21 19.10
C ILE A 88 -1.59 -36.28 18.58
N PHE A 89 -2.85 -36.21 19.02
CA PHE A 89 -3.95 -36.94 18.39
C PHE A 89 -4.39 -36.22 17.11
N LYS A 90 -3.76 -36.57 15.97
CA LYS A 90 -4.25 -36.16 14.66
C LYS A 90 -5.36 -37.14 14.25
N LYS A 91 -6.61 -36.67 14.16
CA LYS A 91 -7.73 -37.48 13.66
C LYS A 91 -7.51 -37.75 12.17
N THR A 92 -6.88 -38.88 11.84
CA THR A 92 -6.69 -39.32 10.47
C THR A 92 -8.08 -39.52 9.84
N PRO A 93 -8.42 -38.87 8.72
CA PRO A 93 -9.64 -39.21 8.00
C PRO A 93 -9.50 -40.66 7.51
N HIS A 94 -10.50 -41.48 7.82
CA HIS A 94 -10.62 -42.87 7.37
C HIS A 94 -10.33 -42.95 5.86
N PHE A 95 -9.17 -43.48 5.48
CA PHE A 95 -8.91 -43.86 4.09
C PHE A 95 -9.76 -45.10 3.79
N LYS A 96 -10.85 -44.92 3.05
CA LYS A 96 -11.62 -46.04 2.47
C LYS A 96 -10.78 -46.65 1.35
N GLU A 97 -10.32 -47.88 1.55
CA GLU A 97 -9.82 -48.74 0.48
C GLU A 97 -10.91 -48.87 -0.60
N LYS A 98 -10.63 -48.32 -1.80
CA LYS A 98 -11.33 -48.73 -3.01
C LYS A 98 -10.77 -50.09 -3.41
N LYS A 99 -11.55 -51.15 -3.18
CA LYS A 99 -11.32 -52.45 -3.83
C LYS A 99 -11.43 -52.28 -5.34
N SER A 100 -10.38 -52.70 -6.03
CA SER A 100 -10.35 -52.88 -7.47
C SER A 100 -11.33 -54.00 -7.84
N GLY A 101 -12.16 -53.73 -8.83
CA GLY A 101 -13.02 -54.68 -9.54
C GLY A 101 -13.02 -54.31 -11.00
#